data_AF-A0A2N2HCU0-F1
#
_entry.id   AF-A0A2N2HCU0-F1
#
_cell.length_a   1.000
_cell.length_b   1.000
_cell.length_c   1.000
_cell.angle_alpha   90.00
_cell.angle_beta   90.00
_cell.angle_gamma   90.00
#
_symmetry.space_group_name_H-M   'P 1'
#
loop_
_entity.id
_entity.type
_entity.pdbx_description
1 polymer ?
#
loop_
_entity_poly.entity_id
_entity_poly.type
_entity_poly.pdbx_seq_one_letter_code
_entity_poly.pdbx_strand_id
1 'polypeptide(L)' 'MIEIEPKQAKGDTLKDDDLVCYCFKYTKKDIENDWRENGRSLIYRKVAAEKKSGRCNCATLNPRGR' A
#
# COMPACT_ATOMS: atom_id res chain seq x y z
N MET A 1 10.32 7.41 -37.93
CA MET A 1 9.25 7.26 -36.91
C MET A 1 9.97 6.91 -35.63
N ILE A 2 9.97 7.81 -34.64
CA ILE A 2 10.71 7.59 -33.40
C ILE A 2 9.82 6.71 -32.52
N GLU A 3 10.23 5.45 -32.33
CA GLU A 3 9.61 4.55 -31.36
C GLU A 3 10.00 5.03 -29.96
N ILE A 4 9.06 5.69 -29.29
CA ILE A 4 9.22 6.10 -27.90
C ILE A 4 8.91 4.87 -27.06
N GLU A 5 9.93 4.06 -26.77
CA GLU A 5 9.79 2.99 -25.78
C GLU A 5 9.38 3.61 -24.42
N PRO A 6 8.30 3.11 -23.78
CA PRO A 6 7.89 3.63 -22.49
C PRO A 6 9.00 3.30 -21.49
N LYS A 7 9.71 4.34 -21.04
CA LYS A 7 10.73 4.23 -19.99
C LYS A 7 10.11 3.56 -18.77
N GLN A 8 10.41 2.28 -18.58
CA GLN A 8 10.04 1.56 -17.36
C GLN A 8 10.68 2.29 -16.18
N ALA A 9 9.85 3.02 -15.44
CA ALA A 9 10.21 3.56 -14.14
C ALA A 9 10.54 2.37 -13.25
N LYS A 10 11.83 2.16 -13.00
CA LYS A 10 12.37 1.08 -12.17
C LYS A 10 12.01 1.35 -10.70
N GLY A 11 10.75 1.12 -10.35
CA GLY A 11 10.22 1.08 -8.99
C GLY A 11 9.67 -0.31 -8.76
N ASP A 12 10.04 -0.94 -7.65
CA ASP A 12 9.59 -2.28 -7.27
C ASP A 12 8.08 -2.44 -7.51
N THR A 13 7.70 -3.32 -8.45
CA THR A 13 6.30 -3.59 -8.76
C THR A 13 5.66 -4.30 -7.55
N LEU A 14 4.80 -3.59 -6.84
CA LEU A 14 4.05 -4.15 -5.71
C LEU A 14 3.07 -5.23 -6.22
N LYS A 15 3.26 -6.45 -5.75
CA LYS A 15 2.42 -7.62 -6.06
C LYS A 15 1.19 -7.64 -5.17
N ASP A 16 0.20 -8.41 -5.59
CA ASP A 16 -1.12 -8.47 -4.94
C ASP A 16 -1.04 -8.95 -3.49
N ASP A 17 -0.17 -9.92 -3.21
CA ASP A 17 0.04 -10.47 -1.86
C ASP A 17 1.06 -9.67 -1.03
N ASP A 18 1.68 -8.63 -1.60
CA ASP A 18 2.64 -7.82 -0.87
C ASP A 18 1.93 -7.02 0.22
N LEU A 19 2.49 -7.08 1.43
CA LEU A 19 2.02 -6.28 2.55
C LEU A 19 2.28 -4.80 2.31
N VAL A 20 1.20 -4.02 2.28
CA VAL A 20 1.24 -2.56 2.28
C VAL A 20 1.27 -2.02 3.70
N CYS A 21 0.52 -2.64 4.61
CA CYS A 21 0.54 -2.30 6.03
C CYS A 21 1.00 -3.47 6.88
N TYR A 22 2.24 -3.42 7.36
CA TYR A 22 2.82 -4.48 8.20
C TYR A 22 2.22 -4.56 9.61
N CYS A 23 1.65 -3.47 10.13
CA CYS A 23 0.99 -3.43 11.44
C CYS A 23 -0.34 -4.19 11.44
N PHE A 24 -1.14 -4.01 10.39
CA PHE A 24 -2.50 -4.57 10.30
C PHE A 24 -2.65 -5.68 9.25
N LYS A 25 -1.54 -6.07 8.61
CA LYS A 25 -1.43 -7.16 7.62
C LYS A 25 -2.32 -6.98 6.38
N TYR A 26 -2.51 -5.72 5.95
CA TYR A 26 -3.21 -5.44 4.69
C TYR A 26 -2.27 -5.59 3.50
N THR A 27 -2.69 -6.37 2.52
CA THR A 27 -2.02 -6.54 1.23
C THR A 27 -2.44 -5.47 0.23
N LYS A 28 -1.74 -5.40 -0.91
CA LYS A 28 -2.17 -4.57 -2.05
C LYS A 28 -3.57 -4.97 -2.51
N LYS A 29 -3.82 -6.28 -2.66
CA LYS A 29 -5.10 -6.82 -3.13
C LYS A 29 -6.25 -6.47 -2.19
N ASP A 30 -6.03 -6.48 -0.88
CA ASP A 30 -7.05 -6.06 0.09
C ASP A 30 -7.48 -4.62 -0.15
N ILE A 31 -6.52 -3.71 -0.35
CA ILE A 31 -6.79 -2.29 -0.60
C ILE A 31 -7.52 -2.09 -1.93
N GLU A 32 -7.13 -2.82 -2.98
CA GLU A 32 -7.81 -2.76 -4.27
C GLU A 32 -9.25 -3.27 -4.18
N ASN A 33 -9.48 -4.40 -3.50
CA ASN A 33 -10.82 -4.97 -3.33
C ASN A 33 -11.71 -4.03 -2.51
N ASP A 34 -11.20 -3.52 -1.40
CA ASP A 34 -11.88 -2.53 -0.56
C ASP A 34 -12.27 -1.27 -1.35
N TRP A 35 -11.40 -0.79 -2.26
CA TRP A 35 -11.75 0.30 -3.17
C TRP A 35 -12.85 -0.10 -4.16
N ARG A 36 -12.73 -1.26 -4.82
CA ARG A 36 -13.71 -1.74 -5.80
C ARG A 36 -15.10 -1.89 -5.18
N GLU A 37 -15.18 -2.37 -3.96
CA GLU A 37 -16.43 -2.60 -3.24
C GLU A 37 -17.07 -1.31 -2.73
N ASN A 38 -16.28 -0.35 -2.24
CA ASN A 38 -16.79 0.82 -1.54
C ASN A 38 -16.72 2.13 -2.34
N GLY A 39 -16.08 2.11 -3.52
CA GLY A 39 -15.75 3.31 -4.30
C GLY A 39 -14.72 4.24 -3.64
N ARG A 40 -14.19 3.84 -2.47
CA ARG A 40 -13.13 4.48 -1.71
C ARG A 40 -12.46 3.47 -0.79
N SER A 41 -11.18 3.62 -0.46
CA SER A 41 -10.54 2.68 0.46
C SER A 41 -10.83 3.02 1.93
N LEU A 42 -11.64 2.20 2.60
CA LEU A 42 -11.85 2.26 4.04
C LEU A 42 -10.64 1.74 4.81
N ILE A 43 -9.92 0.76 4.26
CA ILE A 43 -8.66 0.24 4.80
C ILE A 43 -7.64 1.39 4.92
N TYR A 44 -7.45 2.17 3.85
CA TYR A 44 -6.56 3.33 3.88
C TYR A 44 -6.94 4.31 5.00
N ARG A 45 -8.23 4.65 5.12
CA ARG A 45 -8.71 5.58 6.15
C ARG A 45 -8.44 5.05 7.55
N LYS A 46 -8.67 3.75 7.77
CA LYS A 46 -8.36 3.07 9.04
C LYS A 46 -6.87 3.19 9.34
N VAL A 47 -6.00 2.73 8.45
CA VAL A 47 -4.54 2.76 8.64
C VAL A 47 -4.05 4.19 8.92
N ALA A 48 -4.56 5.20 8.22
CA ALA A 48 -4.22 6.60 8.45
C ALA A 48 -4.63 7.10 9.84
N ALA A 49 -5.84 6.74 10.30
CA ALA A 49 -6.32 7.10 11.63
C ALA A 49 -5.51 6.42 12.75
N GLU A 50 -5.19 5.12 12.57
CA GLU A 50 -4.35 4.34 13.49
C GLU A 50 -2.93 4.93 13.59
N LYS A 51 -2.33 5.28 12.45
CA LYS A 51 -1.00 5.92 12.40
C LYS A 51 -1.01 7.27 13.13
N LYS A 52 -2.03 8.10 12.88
CA LYS A 52 -2.21 9.39 13.59
C LYS A 52 -2.40 9.20 15.10
N SER A 53 -3.03 8.12 15.50
CA SER A 53 -3.29 7.79 16.91
C SER A 53 -2.10 7.13 17.62
N GLY A 54 -0.96 6.97 16.95
CA GLY A 54 0.24 6.35 17.52
C GLY A 54 0.14 4.84 17.73
N ARG A 55 -0.85 4.17 17.12
CA ARG A 55 -1.07 2.72 17.28
C ARG A 55 -0.28 1.85 16.29
N CYS A 56 0.48 2.47 15.40
CA CYS A 56 1.34 1.77 14.45
C CYS A 56 2.76 1.59 15.01
N ASN A 57 3.33 0.40 14.84
CA ASN A 57 4.74 0.13 15.11
C ASN A 57 5.55 0.01 13.81
N CYS A 58 5.42 0.99 12.90
CA CYS A 58 6.08 0.95 11.58
C CYS A 58 7.61 0.86 11.70
N ALA A 59 8.21 1.51 12.70
CA ALA A 59 9.65 1.51 12.92
C ALA A 59 10.21 0.10 13.14
N THR A 60 9.44 -0.80 13.76
CA THR A 60 9.85 -2.19 13.99
C THR A 60 9.30 -3.15 12.93
N LEU A 61 8.05 -2.98 12.51
CA LEU A 61 7.35 -3.97 11.69
C LEU A 61 7.48 -3.76 10.17
N ASN A 62 7.65 -2.51 9.71
CA ASN A 62 7.84 -2.24 8.29
C ASN A 62 9.33 -2.39 7.95
N PRO A 63 9.73 -3.20 6.96
CA PRO A 63 11.13 -3.29 6.51
C PRO A 63 11.75 -1.93 6.11
N ARG A 64 10.92 -0.96 5.72
CA ARG A 64 11.34 0.41 5.40
C ARG A 64 11.36 1.35 6.61
N GLY A 65 10.92 0.88 7.77
CA GLY A 65 10.85 1.63 9.03
C GLY A 65 9.84 2.78 9.08
N ARG A 66 8.95 2.95 8.09
CA ARG A 66 8.04 4.11 7.99
C ARG A 66 6.70 3.83 7.33
#